data_AF-A0A7V6E0W5-F1
#
_entry.id   AF-A0A7V6E0W5-F1
#
_cell.length_a   1.000
_cell.length_b   1.000
_cell.length_c   1.000
_cell.angle_alpha   90.00
_cell.angle_beta   90.00
_cell.angle_gamma   90.00
#
_symmetry.space_group_name_H-M   'P 1'
#
loop_
_entity.id
_entity.type
_entity.pdbx_description
1 polymer ?
#
loop_
_entity_poly.entity_id
_entity_poly.type
_entity_poly.pdbx_seq_one_letter_code
_entity_poly.pdbx_strand_id
1 'polypeptide(L)'
;MDWKLFLTAFGTIFLAELGDKTQLATLLYASKSPRPMMIFVASALALVLSSALAVTLGFALGKVIPANVVSKIAGGGFIVIGVLLVFGKF
;
A
#
# COMPACT_ATOMS: atom_id res chain seq x y z
N MET A 1 23.02 4.25 8.41
CA MET A 1 21.93 4.18 7.42
C MET A 1 22.34 3.16 6.38
N ASP A 2 21.73 1.99 6.38
CA ASP A 2 21.98 0.97 5.36
C ASP A 2 21.39 1.43 4.03
N TRP A 3 22.17 2.17 3.26
CA TRP A 3 21.73 2.75 1.98
C TRP A 3 21.22 1.69 1.00
N LYS A 4 21.81 0.49 1.06
CA LYS A 4 21.34 -0.68 0.31
C LYS A 4 19.90 -1.05 0.67
N LEU A 5 19.59 -1.14 1.97
CA LEU A 5 18.25 -1.48 2.45
C LEU A 5 17.23 -0.40 2.07
N PHE A 6 17.62 0.87 2.18
CA PHE A 6 16.76 1.99 1.76
C PHE A 6 16.43 1.92 0.28
N LEU A 7 17.44 1.80 -0.59
CA LEU A 7 17.24 1.76 -2.04
C LEU A 7 16.46 0.52 -2.50
N THR A 8 16.70 -0.65 -1.90
CA THR A 8 15.94 -1.86 -2.24
C THR A 8 14.49 -1.73 -1.81
N ALA A 9 14.22 -1.33 -0.55
CA ALA A 9 12.86 -1.15 -0.07
C ALA A 9 12.11 -0.08 -0.87
N PHE A 10 12.74 1.08 -1.10
CA PHE A 10 12.16 2.14 -1.93
C PHE A 10 11.87 1.66 -3.35
N GLY A 11 12.85 1.04 -4.02
CA GLY A 11 12.69 0.57 -5.40
C GLY A 11 11.61 -0.50 -5.53
N THR A 12 11.55 -1.46 -4.61
CA THR A 12 10.53 -2.52 -4.61
C THR A 12 9.14 -1.95 -4.37
N ILE A 13 8.96 -1.08 -3.38
CA ILE A 13 7.65 -0.49 -3.08
C ILE A 13 7.22 0.45 -4.22
N PHE A 14 8.14 1.27 -4.73
CA PHE A 14 7.86 2.17 -5.85
C PHE A 14 7.37 1.40 -7.08
N LEU A 15 8.05 0.31 -7.45
CA LEU A 15 7.61 -0.54 -8.57
C LEU A 15 6.29 -1.25 -8.27
N ALA A 16 6.05 -1.69 -7.04
CA ALA A 16 4.81 -2.36 -6.65
C ALA A 16 3.59 -1.43 -6.68
N GLU A 17 3.77 -0.15 -6.36
CA GLU A 17 2.70 0.85 -6.27
C GLU A 17 2.48 1.60 -7.60
N LEU A 18 3.39 1.50 -8.57
CA LEU A 18 3.28 2.18 -9.86
C LEU A 18 2.04 1.73 -10.63
N GLY A 19 1.16 2.69 -10.94
CA GLY A 19 -0.03 2.44 -11.74
C GLY A 19 -1.21 1.84 -10.96
N ASP A 20 -1.17 1.85 -9.62
CA ASP A 20 -2.30 1.40 -8.82
C ASP A 20 -3.56 2.28 -9.02
N LYS A 21 -4.72 1.71 -8.69
CA LYS A 21 -6.04 2.34 -8.70
C LYS A 21 -6.06 3.66 -7.93
N THR A 22 -5.32 3.75 -6.81
CA THR A 22 -5.21 5.00 -6.05
C THR A 22 -4.54 6.11 -6.88
N GLN A 23 -3.49 5.81 -7.65
CA GLN A 23 -2.83 6.78 -8.52
C GLN A 23 -3.77 7.23 -9.64
N LEU A 24 -4.50 6.31 -10.28
CA LEU A 24 -5.51 6.64 -11.29
C LEU A 24 -6.63 7.53 -10.72
N ALA A 25 -7.10 7.23 -9.51
CA ALA A 25 -8.09 8.07 -8.83
C ALA A 25 -7.55 9.48 -8.56
N THR A 26 -6.31 9.61 -8.06
CA THR A 26 -5.70 10.93 -7.84
C THR A 26 -5.52 11.74 -9.12
N LEU A 27 -5.16 11.09 -10.23
CA LEU A 27 -5.07 11.70 -11.55
C LEU A 27 -6.44 12.21 -12.03
N LEU A 28 -7.50 11.40 -11.86
CA LEU A 28 -8.87 11.79 -12.21
C LEU A 28 -9.39 12.96 -11.37
N TYR A 29 -9.05 13.01 -10.08
CA TYR A 29 -9.39 14.16 -9.23
C TYR A 29 -8.60 15.41 -9.65
N ALA A 30 -7.31 15.25 -9.95
CA ALA A 30 -6.45 16.35 -10.38
C ALA A 30 -6.91 16.96 -11.72
N SER A 31 -7.39 16.14 -12.66
CA SER A 31 -7.85 16.62 -13.98
C SER A 31 -9.17 17.38 -13.93
N LYS A 32 -10.02 17.13 -12.93
CA LYS A 32 -11.33 17.78 -12.77
C LYS A 32 -11.31 18.98 -11.82
N SER A 33 -10.20 19.21 -11.12
CA SER A 33 -10.10 20.25 -10.09
C SER A 33 -9.30 21.46 -10.59
N PRO A 34 -9.73 22.70 -10.26
CA PRO A 34 -8.94 23.90 -10.54
C PRO A 34 -7.65 23.99 -9.71
N ARG A 35 -7.42 23.07 -8.76
CA ARG A 35 -6.26 23.07 -7.85
C ARG A 35 -5.51 21.72 -7.86
N PRO A 36 -4.86 21.33 -8.96
CA PRO A 36 -4.17 20.04 -9.07
C PRO A 36 -3.03 19.89 -8.06
N MET A 37 -2.33 20.97 -7.73
CA MET A 37 -1.21 20.95 -6.78
C MET A 37 -1.66 20.66 -5.35
N MET A 38 -2.86 21.11 -4.96
CA MET A 38 -3.45 20.78 -3.65
C MET A 38 -3.81 19.30 -3.55
N ILE A 39 -4.30 18.72 -4.66
CA ILE A 39 -4.63 17.28 -4.72
C ILE A 39 -3.36 16.45 -4.63
N PHE A 40 -2.29 16.85 -5.32
CA PHE A 40 -0.98 16.19 -5.22
C PHE A 40 -0.46 16.20 -3.78
N VAL A 41 -0.48 17.34 -3.10
CA VAL A 41 -0.02 17.41 -1.70
C VAL A 41 -0.89 16.57 -0.78
N ALA A 42 -2.21 16.62 -0.95
CA ALA A 42 -3.14 15.83 -0.15
C ALA A 42 -2.93 14.32 -0.35
N SER A 43 -2.79 13.85 -1.59
CA SER A 43 -2.57 12.44 -1.88
C SER A 43 -1.19 11.96 -1.43
N ALA A 44 -0.15 12.78 -1.60
CA ALA A 44 1.19 12.49 -1.09
C ALA A 44 1.20 12.37 0.44
N LEU A 45 0.56 13.30 1.15
CA LEU A 45 0.43 13.23 2.61
C LEU A 45 -0.35 12.00 3.04
N ALA A 46 -1.46 11.69 2.36
CA ALA A 46 -2.24 10.48 2.66
C ALA A 46 -1.40 9.21 2.50
N LEU A 47 -0.60 9.10 1.43
CA LEU A 47 0.30 7.97 1.19
C LEU A 47 1.39 7.85 2.26
N VAL A 48 2.01 8.97 2.64
CA VAL A 48 3.06 8.98 3.67
C VAL A 48 2.49 8.57 5.03
N LEU A 49 1.33 9.12 5.39
CA LEU A 49 0.66 8.81 6.66
C LEU A 49 0.18 7.36 6.72
N SER A 50 -0.45 6.86 5.66
CA SER A 50 -0.91 5.47 5.61
C SER A 50 0.26 4.49 5.66
N SER A 51 1.36 4.78 4.95
CA SER A 51 2.57 3.96 4.97
C SER A 51 3.25 3.98 6.33
N ALA A 52 3.35 5.15 6.98
CA ALA A 52 3.90 5.27 8.32
C ALA A 52 3.09 4.46 9.34
N LEU A 53 1.76 4.52 9.27
CA LEU A 53 0.87 3.71 10.10
C LEU A 53 1.05 2.22 9.82
N ALA A 54 1.09 1.80 8.55
CA ALA A 54 1.27 0.40 8.18
C ALA A 54 2.61 -0.16 8.69
N VAL A 55 3.70 0.57 8.53
CA VAL A 55 5.04 0.15 8.97
C VAL A 55 5.14 0.13 10.50
N THR A 56 4.61 1.14 11.20
CA THR A 56 4.67 1.19 12.67
C THR A 56 3.84 0.07 13.30
N LEU A 57 2.61 -0.15 12.83
CA LEU A 57 1.76 -1.25 13.28
C LEU A 57 2.34 -2.61 12.90
N GLY A 58 2.84 -2.77 11.66
CA GLY A 58 3.46 -4.01 11.21
C GLY A 58 4.69 -4.37 12.04
N PHE A 59 5.53 -3.39 12.38
CA PHE A 59 6.66 -3.59 13.27
C PHE A 59 6.25 -3.98 14.69
N ALA A 60 5.23 -3.32 15.26
CA ALA A 60 4.72 -3.64 16.58
C ALA A 60 4.13 -5.08 16.63
N LEU A 61 3.34 -5.44 15.63
CA LEU A 61 2.75 -6.78 15.51
C LEU A 61 3.81 -7.85 15.29
N GLY A 62 4.85 -7.58 14.49
CA GLY A 62 5.94 -8.52 14.23
C GLY A 62 6.78 -8.88 15.46
N LYS A 63 6.71 -8.08 16.54
CA LYS A 63 7.34 -8.43 17.83
C LYS A 63 6.56 -9.46 18.63
N VAL A 64 5.26 -9.57 18.40
CA VAL A 64 4.35 -10.42 19.19
C VAL A 64 3.92 -11.65 18.40
N ILE A 65 3.75 -11.50 17.08
CA ILE A 65 3.22 -12.53 16.20
C ILE A 65 4.36 -13.12 15.37
N PRO A 66 4.58 -14.45 15.42
CA PRO A 66 5.62 -15.07 14.62
C PRO A 66 5.30 -15.01 13.12
N ALA A 67 6.34 -14.78 12.30
CA ALA A 67 6.21 -14.46 10.88
C ALA A 67 5.49 -15.56 10.06
N ASN A 68 5.59 -16.82 10.47
CA ASN A 68 4.89 -17.95 9.86
C ASN A 68 3.36 -17.82 9.99
N VAL A 69 2.86 -17.30 11.10
CA VAL A 69 1.43 -17.06 11.31
C VAL A 69 0.95 -15.92 10.43
N VAL A 70 1.71 -14.82 10.38
CA VAL A 70 1.41 -13.67 9.50
C VAL A 70 1.33 -14.11 8.04
N SER A 71 2.30 -14.91 7.58
CA SER A 71 2.34 -15.44 6.22
C SER A 71 1.13 -16.34 5.90
N LYS A 72 0.76 -17.23 6.82
CA LYS A 72 -0.43 -18.10 6.66
C LYS A 72 -1.74 -17.29 6.61
N ILE A 73 -1.88 -16.28 7.46
CA ILE A 73 -3.06 -15.40 7.48
C ILE A 73 -3.15 -14.61 6.17
N ALA A 74 -2.05 -14.01 5.73
CA ALA A 74 -1.99 -13.25 4.48
C ALA A 74 -2.35 -14.14 3.28
N GLY A 75 -1.74 -15.32 3.18
CA GLY A 75 -2.04 -16.29 2.12
C GLY A 75 -3.50 -16.75 2.14
N GLY A 76 -4.04 -17.06 3.32
CA GLY A 76 -5.46 -17.39 3.48
C GLY A 76 -6.38 -16.26 3.01
N GLY A 77 -6.06 -15.01 3.37
CA GLY A 77 -6.79 -13.82 2.90
C GLY A 77 -6.77 -13.68 1.38
N PHE A 78 -5.61 -13.86 0.75
CA PHE A 78 -5.51 -13.84 -0.72
C PHE A 78 -6.34 -14.94 -1.39
N ILE A 79 -6.37 -16.16 -0.82
CA ILE A 79 -7.21 -17.24 -1.32
C ILE A 79 -8.69 -16.87 -1.21
N VAL A 80 -9.13 -16.36 -0.06
CA VAL A 80 -10.52 -15.95 0.16
C VAL A 80 -10.92 -14.86 -0.84
N ILE A 81 -10.10 -13.83 -1.01
CA ILE A 81 -10.35 -12.76 -2.00
C ILE A 81 -10.42 -13.35 -3.41
N GLY A 82 -9.48 -14.21 -3.79
CA GLY A 82 -9.47 -14.86 -5.10
C GLY A 82 -10.73 -15.69 -5.36
N VAL A 83 -11.18 -16.46 -4.37
CA VAL A 83 -12.42 -17.24 -4.44
C VAL A 83 -13.64 -16.32 -4.59
N LEU A 84 -13.75 -15.26 -3.79
CA LEU A 84 -14.86 -14.31 -3.88
C LEU A 84 -14.92 -13.62 -5.25
N LEU A 85 -13.76 -13.31 -5.83
CA LEU A 85 -13.62 -12.70 -7.15
C LEU A 85 -14.08 -13.68 -8.25
N VAL A 86 -13.73 -14.96 -8.17
CA VAL A 86 -14.20 -16.00 -9.11
C VAL A 86 -15.72 -16.17 -9.06
N PHE A 87 -16.32 -16.07 -7.87
CA PHE A 87 -17.78 -16.18 -7.71
C PHE A 87 -18.54 -14.86 -7.96
N GLY A 88 -17.87 -13.79 -8.39
CA GLY A 88 -18.50 -12.50 -8.69
C GLY A 88 -19.17 -11.84 -7.48
N LYS A 89 -18.71 -12.16 -6.26
CA LYS A 89 -19.19 -11.52 -5.02
C LYS A 89 -18.40 -10.25 -4.67
N PHE A 90 -17.58 -9.78 -5.59
CA PHE A 90 -16.73 -8.59 -5.51
C PHE A 90 -16.68 -7.94 -6.89
#